data_AF-A0ABF7QZZ2-F1
#
_entry.id   AF-A0ABF7QZZ2-F1
#
_cell.length_a   1.000
_cell.length_b   1.000
_cell.length_c   1.000
_cell.angle_alpha   90.00
_cell.angle_beta   90.00
_cell.angle_gamma   90.00
#
_symmetry.space_group_name_H-M   'P 1'
#
loop_
_entity.id
_entity.type
_entity.pdbx_description
1 polymer ?
#
loop_
_entity_poly.entity_id
_entity_poly.type
_entity_poly.pdbx_seq_one_letter_code
_entity_poly.pdbx_strand_id
1 'polypeptide(L)'
;MAITNSSSGFEFSVKTPLDTKGGVLVLDDDNHLTCVDIGSVISKEAVLKAECRGSRILFNCATGLFNLEYLIENMDRIISDMPIRIIEQDKEFGRYTAIEQITWEVMRIVDNPLIFEVNREDRFLPAKLFVDTLIMSNYMNDKFSGNYSDIARYLN
;
A
#
# COMPACT_ATOMS: atom_id res chain seq x y z
N MET A 1 0.88 0.62 -21.29
CA MET A 1 1.82 1.63 -21.82
C MET A 1 1.95 1.54 -23.33
N ALA A 2 2.58 0.51 -23.91
CA ALA A 2 2.72 0.43 -25.37
C ALA A 2 1.39 0.23 -26.13
N ILE A 3 0.42 -0.50 -25.55
CA ILE A 3 -0.90 -0.76 -26.17
C ILE A 3 -1.94 0.27 -25.71
N THR A 4 -1.96 0.58 -24.42
CA THR A 4 -2.98 1.44 -23.79
C THR A 4 -2.61 2.91 -23.73
N ASN A 5 -1.38 3.28 -24.14
CA ASN A 5 -0.77 4.59 -23.93
C ASN A 5 -0.79 5.10 -22.46
N SER A 6 -0.90 4.21 -21.48
CA SER A 6 -0.84 4.56 -20.05
C SER A 6 0.59 4.92 -19.63
N SER A 7 0.74 5.90 -18.73
CA SER A 7 2.04 6.30 -18.17
C SER A 7 2.65 5.26 -17.23
N SER A 8 1.79 4.50 -16.55
CA SER A 8 2.19 3.60 -15.49
C SER A 8 1.16 2.51 -15.23
N GLY A 9 1.54 1.53 -14.41
CA GLY A 9 0.69 0.46 -13.92
C GLY A 9 1.06 0.10 -12.50
N PHE A 10 0.06 -0.14 -11.64
CA PHE A 10 0.24 -0.43 -10.22
C PHE A 10 -0.50 -1.70 -9.85
N GLU A 11 0.13 -2.56 -9.04
CA GLU A 11 -0.48 -3.80 -8.59
C GLU A 11 -1.08 -3.68 -7.19
N PHE A 12 -2.30 -4.17 -7.05
CA PHE A 12 -3.01 -4.27 -5.80
C PHE A 12 -3.54 -5.69 -5.59
N SER A 13 -3.61 -6.12 -4.34
CA SER A 13 -4.25 -7.38 -3.97
C SER A 13 -5.42 -7.10 -3.02
N VAL A 14 -6.34 -8.05 -2.89
CA VAL A 14 -7.40 -7.92 -1.88
C VAL A 14 -6.77 -7.89 -0.50
N LYS A 15 -7.09 -6.87 0.28
CA LYS A 15 -6.58 -6.69 1.65
C LYS A 15 -6.95 -7.87 2.53
N THR A 16 -5.98 -8.33 3.32
CA THR A 16 -6.16 -9.33 4.37
C THR A 16 -6.02 -8.70 5.77
N PRO A 17 -6.41 -9.41 6.84
CA PRO A 17 -6.17 -8.95 8.20
C PRO A 17 -4.68 -8.78 8.54
N LEU A 18 -3.76 -9.43 7.81
CA LEU A 18 -2.31 -9.28 8.01
C LEU A 18 -1.80 -7.93 7.49
N ASP A 19 -2.52 -7.30 6.56
CA ASP A 19 -2.14 -6.03 5.95
C ASP A 19 -2.47 -4.84 6.88
N THR A 20 -1.76 -4.75 7.99
CA THR A 20 -1.94 -3.72 9.02
C THR A 20 -1.13 -2.44 8.76
N LYS A 21 -0.12 -2.52 7.88
CA LYS A 21 0.78 -1.41 7.51
C LYS A 21 1.03 -1.36 6.01
N GLY A 22 0.75 -0.22 5.38
CA GLY A 22 0.98 0.05 3.97
C GLY A 22 -0.19 0.82 3.34
N GLY A 23 -0.23 0.85 2.02
CA GLY A 23 -1.17 1.67 1.26
C GLY A 23 -2.44 0.94 0.83
N VAL A 24 -3.55 1.67 0.78
CA VAL A 24 -4.81 1.21 0.17
C VAL A 24 -5.21 2.13 -0.98
N LEU A 25 -5.82 1.54 -2.02
CA LEU A 25 -6.39 2.29 -3.13
C LEU A 25 -7.67 3.00 -2.68
N VAL A 26 -7.74 4.30 -2.91
CA VAL A 26 -8.91 5.12 -2.61
C VAL A 26 -9.23 6.05 -3.77
N LEU A 27 -10.46 6.55 -3.78
CA LEU A 27 -10.83 7.73 -4.55
C LEU A 27 -10.76 8.93 -3.61
N ASP A 28 -10.16 10.02 -4.08
CA ASP A 28 -10.21 11.31 -3.38
C ASP A 28 -11.54 12.04 -3.64
N ASP A 29 -11.68 13.23 -3.05
CA ASP A 29 -12.88 14.06 -3.16
C ASP A 29 -13.20 14.50 -4.61
N ASP A 30 -12.18 14.49 -5.48
CA ASP A 30 -12.29 14.83 -6.90
C ASP A 30 -12.46 13.57 -7.79
N ASN A 31 -12.77 12.41 -7.21
CA ASN A 31 -12.90 11.11 -7.89
C ASN A 31 -11.62 10.63 -8.61
N HIS A 32 -10.45 11.02 -8.15
CA HIS A 32 -9.20 10.52 -8.68
C HIS A 32 -8.66 9.38 -7.82
N LEU A 33 -8.09 8.38 -8.49
CA LEU A 33 -7.44 7.25 -7.83
C LEU A 33 -6.14 7.71 -7.18
N THR A 34 -5.96 7.35 -5.92
CA THR A 34 -4.71 7.56 -5.17
C THR A 34 -4.46 6.40 -4.19
N CYS A 35 -3.22 6.27 -3.75
CA CYS A 35 -2.80 5.24 -2.80
C CYS A 35 -2.41 5.94 -1.50
N VAL A 36 -3.09 5.61 -0.41
CA VAL A 36 -2.89 6.27 0.88
C VAL A 36 -2.47 5.27 1.95
N ASP A 37 -1.46 5.62 2.74
CA ASP A 37 -0.97 4.75 3.81
C ASP A 37 -1.89 4.75 5.03
N ILE A 38 -2.17 3.54 5.52
CA ILE A 38 -2.93 3.28 6.74
C ILE A 38 -2.15 3.81 7.95
N GLY A 39 -2.78 4.66 8.75
CA GLY A 39 -2.23 5.29 9.95
C GLY A 39 -1.58 6.64 9.69
N SER A 40 -1.11 6.90 8.46
CA SER A 40 -0.49 8.18 8.09
C SER A 40 -1.51 9.13 7.46
N VAL A 41 -2.27 8.65 6.47
CA VAL A 41 -3.22 9.47 5.71
C VAL A 41 -4.66 9.01 5.96
N ILE A 42 -4.91 7.70 5.94
CA ILE A 42 -6.21 7.12 6.28
C ILE A 42 -6.15 6.45 7.66
N SER A 43 -7.12 6.72 8.52
CA SER A 43 -7.17 6.11 9.85
C SER A 43 -7.43 4.59 9.77
N LYS A 44 -6.87 3.84 10.73
CA LYS A 44 -7.12 2.39 10.84
C LYS A 44 -8.60 2.09 11.05
N GLU A 45 -9.30 2.95 11.80
CA GLU A 45 -10.72 2.83 12.11
C GLU A 45 -11.58 3.00 10.85
N ALA A 46 -11.19 3.89 9.93
CA ALA A 46 -11.90 4.05 8.66
C ALA A 46 -11.77 2.80 7.79
N VAL A 47 -10.56 2.23 7.69
CA VAL A 47 -10.31 0.99 6.96
C VAL A 47 -11.11 -0.17 7.58
N LEU A 48 -11.05 -0.33 8.91
CA LEU A 48 -11.80 -1.37 9.62
C LEU A 48 -13.32 -1.24 9.42
N LYS A 49 -13.86 -0.01 9.46
CA LYS A 49 -15.28 0.24 9.16
C LYS A 49 -15.64 -0.17 7.74
N ALA A 50 -14.77 0.07 6.77
CA ALA A 50 -14.98 -0.36 5.39
C ALA A 50 -14.96 -1.89 5.27
N GLU A 51 -14.01 -2.57 5.94
CA GLU A 51 -13.95 -4.04 6.00
C GLU A 51 -15.21 -4.63 6.62
N CYS A 52 -15.67 -4.10 7.77
CA CYS A 52 -16.88 -4.58 8.46
C CYS A 52 -18.15 -4.40 7.61
N ARG A 53 -18.17 -3.46 6.66
CA ARG A 53 -19.27 -3.28 5.70
C ARG A 53 -19.22 -4.26 4.53
N GLY A 54 -18.22 -5.14 4.48
CA GLY A 54 -17.97 -6.04 3.36
C GLY A 54 -17.35 -5.33 2.15
N SER A 55 -16.78 -4.13 2.33
CA SER A 55 -16.13 -3.41 1.24
C SER A 55 -14.89 -4.17 0.80
N ARG A 56 -14.72 -4.32 -0.51
CA ARG A 56 -13.53 -4.93 -1.08
C ARG A 56 -12.41 -3.90 -1.14
N ILE A 57 -11.46 -4.01 -0.22
CA ILE A 57 -10.33 -3.09 -0.12
C ILE A 57 -9.16 -3.63 -0.94
N LEU A 58 -8.60 -2.78 -1.80
CA LEU A 58 -7.42 -3.09 -2.60
C LEU A 58 -6.18 -2.52 -1.89
N PHE A 59 -5.26 -3.41 -1.53
CA PHE A 59 -4.04 -3.12 -0.81
C PHE A 59 -2.85 -3.09 -1.78
N ASN A 60 -2.04 -2.05 -1.69
CA ASN A 60 -0.91 -1.82 -2.59
C ASN A 60 0.17 -2.90 -2.41
N CYS A 61 0.53 -3.57 -3.50
CA CYS A 61 1.55 -4.61 -3.51
C CYS A 61 2.98 -4.04 -3.57
N ALA A 62 3.12 -2.72 -3.61
CA ALA A 62 4.39 -2.01 -3.79
C ALA A 62 5.11 -2.38 -5.10
N THR A 63 4.34 -2.73 -6.13
CA THR A 63 4.84 -2.98 -7.49
C THR A 63 4.27 -1.92 -8.43
N GLY A 64 5.16 -1.20 -9.09
CA GLY A 64 4.83 -0.20 -10.10
C GLY A 64 5.65 -0.42 -11.37
N LEU A 65 5.01 -0.25 -12.51
CA LEU A 65 5.65 -0.27 -13.82
C LEU A 65 5.45 1.10 -14.47
N PHE A 66 6.53 1.74 -14.88
CA PHE A 66 6.50 3.11 -15.42
C PHE A 66 7.00 3.15 -16.86
N ASN A 67 6.39 4.01 -17.67
CA ASN A 67 6.90 4.33 -19.00
C ASN A 67 8.09 5.25 -18.78
N LEU A 68 9.28 4.75 -19.12
CA LEU A 68 10.52 5.47 -18.85
C LEU A 68 10.60 6.79 -19.63
N GLU A 69 10.10 6.84 -20.87
CA GLU A 69 10.06 8.06 -21.67
C GLU A 69 9.18 9.12 -21.00
N TYR A 70 7.95 8.74 -20.65
CA TYR A 70 7.03 9.59 -19.89
C TYR A 70 7.65 10.08 -18.58
N LEU A 71 8.28 9.18 -17.83
CA LEU A 71 8.86 9.49 -16.52
C LEU A 71 9.99 10.50 -16.63
N ILE A 72 10.86 10.37 -17.65
CA ILE A 72 11.94 11.33 -17.91
C ILE A 72 11.38 12.70 -18.30
N GLU A 73 10.39 12.74 -19.18
CA GLU A 73 9.76 13.99 -19.65
C GLU A 73 9.00 14.73 -18.54
N ASN A 74 8.51 14.02 -17.53
CA ASN A 74 7.65 14.57 -16.48
C ASN A 74 8.33 14.58 -15.09
N MET A 75 9.62 14.22 -15.00
CA MET A 75 10.29 14.02 -13.71
C MET A 75 10.23 15.27 -12.82
N ASP A 76 10.54 16.45 -13.37
CA ASP A 76 10.57 17.70 -12.60
C ASP A 76 9.18 18.05 -12.04
N ARG A 77 8.13 17.84 -12.85
CA ARG A 77 6.74 18.01 -12.41
C ARG A 77 6.40 17.03 -11.29
N ILE A 78 6.74 15.76 -11.45
CA ILE A 78 6.48 14.73 -10.43
C ILE A 78 7.18 15.10 -9.13
N ILE A 79 8.45 15.50 -9.16
CA ILE A 79 9.20 15.90 -7.96
C ILE A 79 8.52 17.09 -7.27
N SER A 80 8.08 18.10 -8.02
CA SER A 80 7.43 19.29 -7.49
C SER A 80 6.04 19.00 -6.90
N ASP A 81 5.28 18.11 -7.54
CA ASP A 81 3.88 17.84 -7.19
C ASP A 81 3.74 16.76 -6.10
N MET A 82 4.79 15.96 -5.86
CA MET A 82 4.76 14.88 -4.87
C MET A 82 4.53 15.42 -3.45
N PRO A 83 3.47 14.98 -2.75
CA PRO A 83 3.10 15.51 -1.46
C PRO A 83 4.17 15.23 -0.40
N ILE A 84 4.50 16.24 0.39
CA ILE A 84 5.36 16.11 1.56
C ILE A 84 4.48 15.88 2.78
N ARG A 85 4.78 14.82 3.53
CA ARG A 85 4.11 14.46 4.78
C ARG A 85 5.02 14.78 5.95
N ILE A 86 4.50 15.55 6.90
CA ILE A 86 5.17 15.87 8.16
C ILE A 86 4.51 15.03 9.24
N ILE A 87 5.26 14.09 9.81
CA ILE A 87 4.78 13.13 10.80
C ILE A 87 5.53 13.37 12.11
N GLU A 88 4.81 13.79 13.14
CA GLU A 88 5.35 13.82 14.50
C GLU A 88 5.26 12.42 15.12
N GLN A 89 6.36 11.97 15.70
CA GLN A 89 6.41 10.66 16.34
C GLN A 89 7.09 10.78 17.71
N ASP A 90 6.48 10.17 18.71
CA ASP A 90 7.07 9.96 20.04
C ASP A 90 7.82 8.61 20.04
N LYS A 91 9.16 8.62 20.22
CA LYS A 91 9.96 7.40 20.50
C LYS A 91 10.51 7.48 21.92
N GLU A 92 11.05 6.37 22.37
CA GLU A 92 11.72 6.22 23.67
C GLU A 92 12.76 7.32 23.95
N PHE A 93 13.48 7.77 22.92
CA PHE A 93 14.51 8.81 23.02
C PHE A 93 13.98 10.25 22.84
N GLY A 94 12.67 10.44 22.67
CA GLY A 94 12.01 11.75 22.57
C GLY A 94 11.13 11.92 21.33
N ARG A 95 10.70 13.17 21.14
CA ARG A 95 9.90 13.61 19.98
C ARG A 95 10.78 13.96 18.80
N TYR A 96 10.37 13.50 17.62
CA TYR A 96 11.01 13.85 16.37
C TYR A 96 9.96 14.03 15.29
N THR A 97 10.31 14.87 14.33
CA THR A 97 9.51 15.12 13.14
C THR A 97 10.16 14.39 11.98
N ALA A 98 9.42 13.47 11.37
CA ALA A 98 9.80 12.84 10.11
C ALA A 98 9.16 13.62 8.95
N ILE A 99 9.95 13.88 7.90
CA ILE A 99 9.49 14.47 6.65
C ILE A 99 9.62 13.37 5.59
N GLU A 100 8.48 12.92 5.07
CA GLU A 100 8.40 11.75 4.21
C GLU A 100 7.61 12.06 2.94
N GLN A 101 7.92 11.36 1.85
CA GLN A 101 7.09 11.28 0.66
C GLN A 101 6.69 9.82 0.46
N ILE A 102 5.40 9.55 0.36
CA ILE A 102 4.90 8.18 0.16
C ILE A 102 4.96 7.91 -1.35
N THR A 103 5.87 7.04 -1.78
CA THR A 103 6.16 6.78 -3.20
C THR A 103 4.91 6.54 -4.04
N TRP A 104 3.91 5.82 -3.51
CA TRP A 104 2.72 5.41 -4.25
C TRP A 104 1.68 6.51 -4.44
N GLU A 105 1.82 7.65 -3.77
CA GLU A 105 1.02 8.86 -4.04
C GLU A 105 1.31 9.42 -5.44
N VAL A 106 2.42 8.99 -6.07
CA VAL A 106 2.72 9.29 -7.49
C VAL A 106 1.61 8.87 -8.44
N MET A 107 0.80 7.86 -8.07
CA MET A 107 -0.35 7.42 -8.85
C MET A 107 -1.38 8.53 -9.10
N ARG A 108 -1.46 9.52 -8.20
CA ARG A 108 -2.34 10.68 -8.37
C ARG A 108 -1.82 11.68 -9.40
N ILE A 109 -0.50 11.66 -9.65
CA ILE A 109 0.23 12.68 -10.40
C ILE A 109 0.46 12.25 -11.84
N VAL A 110 0.66 10.96 -12.07
CA VAL A 110 0.95 10.37 -13.39
C VAL A 110 -0.34 10.18 -14.20
N ASP A 111 -0.21 10.27 -15.52
CA ASP A 111 -1.36 10.31 -16.40
C ASP A 111 -1.93 8.92 -16.71
N ASN A 112 -3.23 8.72 -16.51
CA ASN A 112 -3.94 7.48 -16.85
C ASN A 112 -3.23 6.20 -16.34
N PRO A 113 -3.01 6.07 -15.01
CA PRO A 113 -2.40 4.88 -14.44
C PRO A 113 -3.32 3.66 -14.59
N LEU A 114 -2.75 2.51 -14.94
CA LEU A 114 -3.47 1.23 -14.90
C LEU A 114 -3.44 0.65 -13.50
N ILE A 115 -4.56 0.09 -13.06
CA ILE A 115 -4.67 -0.63 -11.80
C ILE A 115 -4.85 -2.11 -12.12
N PHE A 116 -3.93 -2.94 -11.64
CA PHE A 116 -3.97 -4.38 -11.77
C PHE A 116 -4.33 -5.00 -10.44
N GLU A 117 -5.44 -5.71 -10.40
CA GLU A 117 -5.68 -6.63 -9.31
C GLU A 117 -4.91 -7.93 -9.57
N VAL A 118 -4.11 -8.35 -8.60
CA VAL A 118 -3.26 -9.54 -8.70
C VAL A 118 -3.55 -10.54 -7.58
N ASN A 119 -3.29 -11.82 -7.85
CA ASN A 119 -3.28 -12.85 -6.82
C ASN A 119 -2.13 -12.58 -5.84
N ARG A 120 -2.47 -12.49 -4.55
CA ARG A 120 -1.53 -12.19 -3.47
C ARG A 120 -0.42 -13.23 -3.40
N GLU A 121 -0.77 -14.51 -3.40
CA GLU A 121 0.19 -15.59 -3.15
C GLU A 121 1.27 -15.68 -4.23
N ASP A 122 0.97 -15.20 -5.44
CA ASP A 122 1.88 -15.21 -6.58
C ASP A 122 2.73 -13.94 -6.70
N ARG A 123 2.22 -12.79 -6.18
CA ARG A 123 2.75 -11.46 -6.51
C ARG A 123 3.09 -10.59 -5.30
N PHE A 124 2.63 -10.94 -4.10
CA PHE A 124 2.77 -10.10 -2.92
C PHE A 124 2.93 -10.89 -1.62
N LEU A 125 4.18 -11.10 -1.22
CA LEU A 125 4.58 -11.77 0.02
C LEU A 125 5.27 -10.76 0.96
N PRO A 126 4.51 -9.91 1.69
CA PRO A 126 5.10 -8.89 2.54
C PRO A 126 5.77 -9.50 3.78
N ALA A 127 6.87 -8.89 4.23
CA ALA A 127 7.59 -9.27 5.45
C ALA A 127 7.84 -8.03 6.32
N LYS A 128 6.79 -7.30 6.69
CA LYS A 128 6.90 -5.99 7.37
C LYS A 128 6.98 -6.12 8.88
N LEU A 129 6.32 -7.13 9.43
CA LEU A 129 6.39 -7.54 10.82
C LEU A 129 7.12 -8.87 10.92
N PHE A 130 7.72 -9.14 12.08
CA PHE A 130 8.38 -10.44 12.32
C PHE A 130 7.43 -11.63 12.13
N VAL A 131 6.16 -11.46 12.52
CA VAL A 131 5.11 -12.46 12.29
C VAL A 131 4.91 -12.74 10.80
N ASP A 132 4.97 -11.70 9.95
CA ASP A 132 4.83 -11.86 8.50
C ASP A 132 5.97 -12.74 7.97
N THR A 133 7.19 -12.52 8.44
CA THR A 133 8.35 -13.35 8.08
C THR A 133 8.14 -14.82 8.47
N LEU A 134 7.61 -15.10 9.66
CA LEU A 134 7.31 -16.47 10.09
C LEU A 134 6.21 -17.14 9.25
N ILE A 135 5.17 -16.39 8.89
CA ILE A 135 4.07 -16.88 8.03
C ILE A 135 4.59 -17.16 6.62
N MET A 136 5.28 -16.19 6.00
CA MET A 136 5.73 -16.26 4.61
C MET A 136 6.88 -17.25 4.40
N SER A 137 7.66 -17.56 5.45
CA SER A 137 8.70 -18.61 5.41
C SER A 137 8.17 -20.03 5.57
N ASN A 138 6.85 -20.21 5.69
CA ASN A 138 6.18 -21.48 5.96
C ASN A 138 6.53 -22.11 7.34
N TYR A 139 7.30 -21.41 8.19
CA TYR A 139 7.69 -21.87 9.53
C TYR A 139 6.49 -22.23 10.40
N MET A 140 5.39 -21.48 10.27
CA MET A 140 4.17 -21.73 11.04
C MET A 140 3.45 -23.00 10.60
N ASN A 141 3.41 -23.35 9.31
CA ASN A 141 2.81 -24.62 8.87
C ASN A 141 3.63 -25.84 9.31
N ASP A 142 4.94 -25.68 9.41
CA ASP A 142 5.85 -26.74 9.87
C ASP A 142 5.71 -27.01 11.38
N LYS A 143 5.16 -26.07 12.17
CA LYS A 143 5.04 -26.19 13.64
C LYS A 143 3.63 -26.07 14.22
N PHE A 144 2.70 -25.43 13.53
CA PHE A 144 1.34 -25.14 13.99
C PHE A 144 0.36 -25.50 12.87
N SER A 145 -0.39 -26.58 13.07
CA SER A 145 -1.41 -27.10 12.14
C SER A 145 -2.72 -26.28 12.13
N GLY A 146 -2.66 -25.00 12.52
CA GLY A 146 -3.83 -24.13 12.75
C GLY A 146 -4.15 -23.17 11.60
N ASN A 147 -5.39 -22.68 11.56
CA ASN A 147 -5.90 -21.79 10.51
C ASN A 147 -5.32 -20.36 10.64
N TYR A 148 -4.85 -19.76 9.53
CA TYR A 148 -4.22 -18.44 9.51
C TYR A 148 -5.07 -17.30 10.11
N SER A 149 -6.39 -17.47 10.12
CA SER A 149 -7.35 -16.52 10.71
C SER A 149 -7.21 -16.34 12.22
N ASP A 150 -6.67 -17.33 12.94
CA ASP A 150 -6.45 -17.22 14.38
C ASP A 150 -5.22 -16.37 14.75
N ILE A 151 -4.24 -16.25 13.83
CA ILE A 151 -3.05 -15.42 14.05
C ILE A 151 -3.39 -13.92 13.97
N ALA A 152 -4.31 -13.55 13.09
CA ALA A 152 -4.77 -12.17 12.95
C ALA A 152 -5.36 -11.59 14.24
N ARG A 153 -5.88 -12.43 15.15
CA ARG A 153 -6.37 -11.99 16.47
C ARG A 153 -5.26 -11.53 17.42
N TYR A 154 -4.02 -11.95 17.20
CA TYR A 154 -2.86 -11.54 18.01
C TYR A 154 -2.17 -10.27 17.50
N LEU A 155 -2.61 -9.73 16.35
CA LEU A 155 -1.98 -8.59 15.68
C LEU A 155 -2.78 -7.29 15.78
N ASN A 156 -4.00 -7.35 16.33
CA ASN A 156 -4.87 -6.19 16.59
C ASN A 156 -4.89 -5.83 18.07
#